data_AF-A0A538SJG2-F1
#
_entry.id   AF-A0A538SJG2-F1
#
_cell.length_a   1.000
_cell.length_b   1.000
_cell.length_c   1.000
_cell.angle_alpha   90.00
_cell.angle_beta   90.00
_cell.angle_gamma   90.00
#
_symmetry.space_group_name_H-M   'P 1'
#
loop_
_entity.id
_entity.type
_entity.pdbx_description
1 polymer ?
#
loop_
_entity_poly.entity_id
_entity_poly.type
_entity_poly.pdbx_seq_one_letter_code
_entity_poly.pdbx_strand_id
1 'polypeptide(L)'
;MTDERLNLGVARLLGLLSDRLESFLEGDDTALETLGESIEQADFTAEEVQAAILVLGSLARTASPAAPAVLRAPGEQAHRILSAEERESLSTEAWGYLIDLRRRGSLSAEDFERTLDLLSGCGVRPVSVDLARDVATRVALKVDDPGEGLEARHGEFDLAH
;
A
#
# COMPACT_ATOMS: atom_id res chain seq x y z
N MET A 1 -0.92 -29.33 7.00
CA MET A 1 0.27 -30.12 6.61
C MET A 1 1.09 -29.44 5.52
N THR A 2 0.48 -28.69 4.60
CA THR A 2 1.17 -27.89 3.57
C THR A 2 1.91 -26.68 4.16
N ASP A 3 1.30 -25.94 5.09
CA ASP A 3 1.91 -24.73 5.68
C ASP A 3 3.19 -25.00 6.48
N GLU A 4 3.28 -26.13 7.16
CA GLU A 4 4.45 -26.48 7.98
C GLU A 4 5.66 -26.83 7.11
N ARG A 5 5.45 -27.49 5.98
CA ARG A 5 6.51 -27.76 4.99
C ARG A 5 6.96 -26.48 4.29
N LEU A 6 6.00 -25.62 3.93
CA LEU A 6 6.29 -24.28 3.38
C LEU A 6 7.15 -23.47 4.35
N ASN A 7 6.78 -23.42 5.63
CA ASN A 7 7.53 -22.68 6.66
C ASN A 7 8.96 -23.21 6.84
N LEU A 8 9.15 -24.53 6.78
CA LEU A 8 10.47 -25.18 6.80
C LEU A 8 11.32 -24.80 5.58
N GLY A 9 10.73 -24.79 4.38
CA GLY A 9 11.41 -24.35 3.15
C GLY A 9 11.83 -22.90 3.20
N VAL A 10 10.94 -22.01 3.65
CA VAL A 10 11.22 -20.58 3.86
C VAL A 10 12.36 -20.39 4.86
N ALA A 11 12.33 -21.09 6.00
CA ALA A 11 13.39 -21.00 7.01
C ALA A 11 14.75 -21.46 6.45
N ARG A 12 14.77 -22.54 5.65
CA ARG A 12 15.99 -23.01 4.99
C ARG A 12 16.55 -22.00 3.99
N LEU A 13 15.69 -21.35 3.20
CA LEU A 13 16.12 -20.33 2.24
C LEU A 13 16.68 -19.08 2.94
N LEU A 14 16.02 -18.64 4.02
CA LEU A 14 16.51 -17.52 4.83
C LEU A 14 17.84 -17.83 5.50
N GLY A 15 18.03 -19.06 5.99
CA GLY A 15 19.30 -19.53 6.55
C GLY A 15 20.42 -19.51 5.50
N LEU A 16 20.16 -20.04 4.30
CA LEU A 16 21.14 -20.01 3.20
C LEU A 16 21.54 -18.58 2.83
N LEU A 17 20.58 -17.66 2.77
CA LEU A 17 20.87 -16.25 2.50
C LEU A 17 21.71 -15.61 3.62
N SER A 18 21.41 -15.92 4.89
CA SER A 18 22.18 -15.44 6.04
C SER A 18 23.64 -15.92 5.97
N ASP A 19 23.85 -17.22 5.78
CA ASP A 19 25.19 -17.81 5.69
C ASP A 19 26.03 -17.16 4.59
N ARG A 20 25.44 -16.89 3.42
CA ARG A 20 26.16 -16.27 2.29
C ARG A 20 26.51 -14.81 2.56
N LEU A 21 25.60 -14.06 3.20
CA LEU A 21 25.87 -12.69 3.61
C LEU A 21 26.97 -12.65 4.69
N GLU A 22 27.00 -13.61 5.61
CA GLU A 22 28.06 -13.74 6.61
C GLU A 22 29.41 -14.05 5.96
N SER A 23 29.48 -15.04 5.06
CA SER A 23 30.72 -15.35 4.33
C SER A 23 31.25 -14.14 3.54
N PHE A 24 30.37 -13.36 2.93
CA PHE A 24 30.75 -12.11 2.27
C PHE A 24 31.35 -11.09 3.25
N LEU A 25 30.75 -10.92 4.43
CA LEU A 25 31.28 -10.04 5.48
C LEU A 25 32.62 -10.53 6.04
N GLU A 26 32.85 -11.84 6.04
CA GLU A 26 34.13 -12.46 6.42
C GLU A 26 35.23 -12.33 5.35
N GLY A 27 34.89 -11.80 4.17
CA GLY A 27 35.83 -11.49 3.09
C GLY A 27 35.88 -12.51 1.95
N ASP A 28 34.86 -13.37 1.83
CA ASP A 28 34.68 -14.21 0.63
C ASP A 28 34.00 -13.41 -0.48
N ASP A 29 34.80 -12.90 -1.42
CA ASP A 29 34.33 -12.13 -2.57
C ASP A 29 33.41 -12.93 -3.52
N THR A 30 33.42 -14.27 -3.46
CA THR A 30 32.63 -15.16 -4.32
C THR A 30 31.32 -15.64 -3.68
N ALA A 31 31.10 -15.31 -2.40
CA ALA A 31 29.95 -15.79 -1.64
C ALA A 31 28.60 -15.40 -2.27
N LEU A 32 28.51 -14.21 -2.86
CA LEU A 32 27.31 -13.71 -3.54
C LEU A 32 27.21 -14.21 -4.99
N GLU A 33 28.33 -14.43 -5.66
CA GLU A 33 28.36 -14.97 -7.02
C GLU A 33 27.82 -16.42 -7.05
N THR A 34 28.13 -17.19 -6.02
CA THR A 34 27.69 -18.59 -5.86
C THR A 34 26.29 -18.74 -5.25
N LEU A 35 25.63 -17.63 -4.90
CA LEU A 35 24.30 -17.65 -4.27
C LEU A 35 23.24 -18.23 -5.21
N GLY A 36 23.26 -17.85 -6.50
CA GLY A 36 22.32 -18.35 -7.50
C GLY A 36 22.40 -19.88 -7.63
N GLU A 37 23.61 -20.41 -7.77
CA GLU A 37 23.86 -21.86 -7.83
C GLU A 37 23.43 -22.57 -6.54
N SER A 38 23.65 -21.95 -5.38
CA SER A 38 23.25 -22.49 -4.08
C SER A 38 21.73 -22.57 -3.92
N ILE A 39 20.98 -21.60 -4.46
CA ILE A 39 19.52 -21.62 -4.47
C ILE A 39 18.99 -22.69 -5.45
N GLU A 40 19.59 -22.81 -6.63
CA GLU A 40 19.22 -23.82 -7.62
C GLU A 40 19.48 -25.26 -7.13
N GLN A 41 20.60 -25.50 -6.45
CA GLN A 41 20.95 -26.81 -5.89
C GLN A 41 20.09 -27.23 -4.69
N ALA A 42 19.43 -26.28 -4.03
CA ALA A 42 18.66 -26.54 -2.82
C ALA A 42 17.20 -26.96 -3.09
N ASP A 43 16.79 -27.09 -4.36
CA ASP A 43 15.46 -27.56 -4.80
C ASP A 43 14.27 -26.79 -4.18
N PHE A 44 14.42 -25.46 -4.01
CA PHE A 44 13.32 -24.64 -3.50
C PHE A 44 12.18 -24.51 -4.52
N THR A 45 10.95 -24.62 -4.03
CA THR A 45 9.75 -24.36 -4.83
C THR A 45 9.53 -22.86 -5.04
N ALA A 46 8.80 -22.50 -6.10
CA ALA A 46 8.44 -21.11 -6.36
C ALA A 46 7.66 -20.47 -5.20
N GLU A 47 6.81 -21.24 -4.51
CA GLU A 47 6.03 -20.79 -3.36
C GLU A 47 6.92 -20.48 -2.15
N GLU A 48 7.92 -21.32 -1.85
CA GLU A 48 8.89 -21.08 -0.78
C GLU A 48 9.76 -19.85 -1.06
N VAL A 49 10.21 -19.67 -2.31
CA VAL A 49 10.97 -18.49 -2.72
C VAL A 49 10.13 -17.23 -2.59
N GLN A 50 8.88 -17.26 -3.07
CA GLN A 50 7.97 -16.12 -2.98
C GLN A 50 7.65 -15.76 -1.52
N ALA A 51 7.41 -16.75 -0.67
CA ALA A 51 7.17 -16.54 0.75
C ALA A 51 8.42 -15.97 1.46
N ALA A 52 9.62 -16.45 1.15
CA ALA A 52 10.87 -15.90 1.69
C ALA A 52 11.10 -14.44 1.26
N ILE A 53 10.80 -14.09 0.01
CA ILE A 53 10.86 -12.70 -0.48
C ILE A 53 9.89 -11.80 0.30
N LEU A 54 8.68 -12.29 0.60
CA LEU A 54 7.72 -11.53 1.41
C LEU A 54 8.21 -11.31 2.85
N VAL A 55 8.84 -12.32 3.46
CA VAL A 55 9.46 -12.21 4.79
C VAL A 55 10.61 -11.20 4.77
N LEU A 56 11.55 -11.31 3.82
CA LEU A 56 12.66 -10.38 3.67
C LEU A 56 12.18 -8.95 3.43
N GLY A 57 11.18 -8.77 2.55
CA GLY A 57 10.56 -7.48 2.31
C GLY A 57 9.89 -6.90 3.55
N SER A 58 9.26 -7.75 4.39
CA SER A 58 8.72 -7.32 5.68
C SER A 58 9.82 -6.87 6.63
N LEU A 59 10.90 -7.64 6.74
CA LEU A 59 12.04 -7.34 7.60
C LEU A 59 12.78 -6.07 7.16
N ALA A 60 13.01 -5.91 5.86
CA ALA A 60 13.64 -4.71 5.30
C ALA A 60 12.81 -3.45 5.55
N ARG A 61 11.47 -3.55 5.47
CA ARG A 61 10.58 -2.44 5.85
C ARG A 61 10.61 -2.13 7.35
N THR A 62 10.81 -3.13 8.21
CA THR A 62 11.01 -2.89 9.65
C THR A 62 12.40 -2.36 10.00
N ALA A 63 13.42 -2.66 9.19
CA ALA A 63 14.82 -2.31 9.43
C ALA A 63 15.27 -0.97 8.83
N SER A 64 14.52 -0.42 7.86
CA SER A 64 14.84 0.88 7.25
C SER A 64 14.63 2.03 8.26
N PRO A 65 15.64 2.88 8.50
CA PRO A 65 15.48 4.12 9.26
C PRO A 65 14.84 5.24 8.42
N ALA A 66 14.47 5.01 7.15
CA ALA A 66 13.60 5.90 6.39
C ALA A 66 12.15 5.71 6.87
N ALA A 67 11.87 6.42 7.96
CA ALA A 67 10.67 6.42 8.80
C ALA A 67 10.47 5.09 9.55
N PRO A 68 10.37 5.11 10.89
CA PRO A 68 10.12 3.88 11.62
C PRO A 68 8.81 3.28 11.10
N ALA A 69 8.78 1.96 10.93
CA ALA A 69 7.62 1.21 11.34
C ALA A 69 7.49 1.47 12.83
N VAL A 70 6.94 2.63 13.18
CA VAL A 70 6.61 2.93 14.56
C VAL A 70 5.72 1.73 14.90
N LEU A 71 6.00 1.08 16.01
CA LEU A 71 4.93 0.73 16.94
C LEU A 71 4.15 2.04 17.14
N ARG A 72 3.35 2.44 16.14
CA ARG A 72 2.73 3.75 16.04
C ARG A 72 2.01 3.86 17.34
N ALA A 73 2.49 4.76 18.20
CA ALA A 73 1.85 5.03 19.48
C ALA A 73 0.35 5.09 19.16
N PRO A 74 -0.52 4.40 19.92
CA PRO A 74 -1.95 4.41 19.65
C PRO A 74 -2.38 5.88 19.49
N GLY A 75 -2.58 6.34 18.26
CA GLY A 75 -2.53 7.77 17.93
C GLY A 75 -1.97 8.17 16.57
N GLU A 76 -0.92 7.54 16.02
CA GLU A 76 -0.44 7.90 14.65
C GLU A 76 -1.23 7.19 13.53
N GLN A 77 -1.89 6.08 13.88
CA GLN A 77 -3.12 5.62 13.24
C GLN A 77 -4.33 6.09 14.04
N ALA A 78 -4.33 7.31 14.57
CA ALA A 78 -5.62 7.95 14.81
C ALA A 78 -6.26 8.05 13.43
N HIS A 79 -7.06 7.03 13.11
CA HIS A 79 -8.12 7.18 12.13
C HIS A 79 -8.80 8.47 12.54
N ARG A 80 -8.60 9.53 11.72
CA ARG A 80 -9.30 10.78 11.89
C ARG A 80 -10.75 10.41 12.17
N ILE A 81 -11.27 10.86 13.30
CA ILE A 81 -12.70 10.73 13.57
C ILE A 81 -13.34 11.67 12.56
N LEU A 82 -13.79 11.09 11.45
CA LEU A 82 -14.52 11.78 10.41
C LEU A 82 -15.69 12.54 11.02
N SER A 83 -15.96 13.74 10.50
CA SER A 83 -17.20 14.44 10.82
C SER A 83 -18.40 13.61 10.35
N ALA A 84 -19.59 13.88 10.88
CA ALA A 84 -20.81 13.19 10.43
C ALA A 84 -21.03 13.36 8.92
N GLU A 85 -20.75 14.54 8.39
CA GLU A 85 -20.85 14.86 6.96
C GLU A 85 -19.88 14.06 6.10
N GLU A 86 -18.68 13.77 6.61
CA GLU A 86 -17.67 12.95 5.93
C GLU A 86 -17.97 11.44 5.99
N ARG A 87 -18.69 10.98 7.02
CA ARG A 87 -19.16 9.58 7.08
C ARG A 87 -20.35 9.33 6.18
N GLU A 88 -21.22 10.32 6.04
CA GLU A 88 -22.38 10.25 5.15
C GLU A 88 -22.01 10.52 3.69
N SER A 89 -20.80 11.05 3.45
CA SER A 89 -20.34 11.37 2.10
C SER A 89 -19.95 10.19 1.25
N LEU A 90 -19.40 9.15 1.87
CA LEU A 90 -18.76 8.04 1.19
C LEU A 90 -19.54 6.74 1.40
N SER A 91 -19.65 5.95 0.34
CA SER A 91 -20.05 4.54 0.51
C SER A 91 -19.00 3.78 1.32
N THR A 92 -19.42 2.71 2.02
CA THR A 92 -18.50 1.84 2.78
C THR A 92 -17.37 1.27 1.91
N GLU A 93 -17.68 0.97 0.65
CA GLU A 93 -16.71 0.46 -0.32
C GLU A 93 -15.70 1.53 -0.74
N ALA A 94 -16.16 2.76 -1.01
CA ALA A 94 -15.28 3.89 -1.32
C ALA A 94 -14.36 4.22 -0.14
N TRP A 95 -14.88 4.13 1.08
CA TRP A 95 -14.09 4.29 2.29
C TRP A 95 -12.99 3.22 2.42
N GLY A 96 -13.36 1.94 2.26
CA GLY A 96 -12.41 0.83 2.31
C GLY A 96 -11.30 0.97 1.26
N TYR A 97 -11.65 1.43 0.06
CA TYR A 97 -10.72 1.69 -1.02
C TYR A 97 -9.68 2.77 -0.66
N LEU A 98 -10.11 3.93 -0.13
CA LEU A 98 -9.20 5.01 0.26
C LEU A 98 -8.26 4.61 1.41
N ILE A 99 -8.76 3.84 2.37
CA ILE A 99 -7.94 3.29 3.47
C ILE A 99 -6.88 2.32 2.93
N ASP A 100 -7.23 1.48 1.95
CA ASP A 100 -6.27 0.56 1.33
C ASP A 100 -5.18 1.31 0.55
N LEU A 101 -5.52 2.38 -0.16
CA LEU A 101 -4.55 3.25 -0.85
C LEU A 101 -3.58 3.94 0.11
N ARG A 102 -4.08 4.48 1.23
CA ARG A 102 -3.25 5.08 2.27
C ARG A 102 -2.34 4.05 2.94
N ARG A 103 -2.85 2.84 3.20
CA ARG A 103 -2.08 1.75 3.82
C ARG A 103 -0.93 1.28 2.94
N ARG A 104 -1.13 1.26 1.61
CA ARG A 104 -0.11 0.87 0.62
C ARG A 104 0.89 1.98 0.30
N GLY A 105 0.68 3.19 0.83
CA GLY A 105 1.53 4.35 0.55
C GLY A 105 1.31 4.95 -0.84
N SER A 106 0.28 4.52 -1.58
CA SER A 106 -0.12 5.11 -2.86
C SER A 106 -0.73 6.49 -2.70
N LEU A 107 -1.10 6.84 -1.47
CA LEU A 107 -1.65 8.14 -1.10
C LEU A 107 -0.97 8.61 0.18
N SER A 108 -0.31 9.77 0.12
CA SER A 108 0.28 10.39 1.30
C SER A 108 -0.81 10.85 2.27
N ALA A 109 -0.45 11.18 3.51
CA ALA A 109 -1.42 11.71 4.47
C ALA A 109 -2.06 13.01 3.96
N GLU A 110 -1.26 13.90 3.36
CA GLU A 110 -1.75 15.16 2.79
C GLU A 110 -2.67 14.94 1.58
N ASP A 111 -2.29 14.02 0.69
CA ASP A 111 -3.11 13.65 -0.47
C ASP A 111 -4.43 13.01 -0.04
N PHE A 112 -4.42 12.30 1.08
CA PHE A 112 -5.60 11.61 1.61
C PHE A 112 -6.60 12.62 2.15
N GLU A 113 -6.14 13.60 2.92
CA GLU A 113 -6.99 14.69 3.39
C GLU A 113 -7.52 15.52 2.21
N ARG A 114 -6.67 15.86 1.23
CA ARG A 114 -7.12 16.58 0.01
C ARG A 114 -8.18 15.80 -0.78
N THR A 115 -8.02 14.48 -0.89
CA THR A 115 -9.00 13.60 -1.54
C THR A 115 -10.32 13.60 -0.78
N LEU A 116 -10.29 13.53 0.55
CA LEU A 116 -11.50 13.58 1.37
C LEU A 116 -12.22 14.92 1.29
N ASP A 117 -11.49 16.04 1.26
CA ASP A 117 -12.08 17.37 1.12
C ASP A 117 -12.80 17.52 -0.24
N LEU A 118 -12.18 17.05 -1.32
CA LEU A 118 -12.78 17.09 -2.66
C LEU A 118 -14.02 16.18 -2.78
N LEU A 119 -13.96 14.96 -2.21
CA LEU A 119 -15.11 14.05 -2.21
C LEU A 119 -16.22 14.52 -1.28
N SER A 120 -15.89 15.25 -0.22
CA SER A 120 -16.87 15.88 0.65
C SER A 120 -17.45 17.16 0.02
N GLY A 121 -16.74 17.84 -0.87
CA GLY A 121 -17.22 19.00 -1.60
C GLY A 121 -18.00 18.70 -2.89
N CYS A 122 -17.95 17.49 -3.43
CA CYS A 122 -18.46 17.20 -4.79
C CYS A 122 -19.99 17.14 -4.93
N GLY A 123 -20.75 17.29 -3.84
CA GLY A 123 -22.22 17.29 -3.84
C GLY A 123 -22.89 15.94 -4.14
N VAL A 124 -22.13 14.92 -4.58
CA VAL A 124 -22.63 13.56 -4.86
C VAL A 124 -22.61 12.73 -3.59
N ARG A 125 -23.74 12.08 -3.27
CA ARG A 125 -23.95 11.31 -2.04
C ARG A 125 -24.81 10.06 -2.29
N PRO A 126 -24.35 8.85 -1.95
CA PRO A 126 -23.00 8.50 -1.48
C PRO A 126 -21.98 8.45 -2.63
N VAL A 127 -20.74 8.81 -2.35
CA VAL A 127 -19.61 8.69 -3.29
C VAL A 127 -19.30 7.20 -3.54
N SER A 128 -19.22 6.82 -4.81
CA SER A 128 -18.84 5.47 -5.25
C SER A 128 -17.32 5.27 -5.28
N VAL A 129 -16.89 4.00 -5.36
CA VAL A 129 -15.47 3.65 -5.47
C VAL A 129 -14.83 4.25 -6.72
N ASP A 130 -15.55 4.30 -7.84
CA ASP A 130 -15.00 4.82 -9.10
C ASP A 130 -14.73 6.32 -9.02
N LEU A 131 -15.64 7.09 -8.41
CA LEU A 131 -15.43 8.52 -8.18
C LEU A 131 -14.29 8.77 -7.17
N ALA A 132 -14.22 7.96 -6.10
CA ALA A 132 -13.12 8.03 -5.14
C ALA A 132 -11.76 7.72 -5.79
N ARG A 133 -11.71 6.74 -6.71
CA ARG A 133 -10.51 6.40 -7.49
C ARG A 133 -10.08 7.54 -8.39
N ASP A 134 -11.00 8.15 -9.12
CA ASP A 134 -10.67 9.23 -10.04
C ASP A 134 -10.07 10.43 -9.29
N VAL A 135 -10.72 10.85 -8.20
CA VAL A 135 -10.22 11.97 -7.37
C VAL A 135 -8.89 11.64 -6.70
N ALA A 136 -8.74 10.44 -6.13
CA ALA A 136 -7.48 9.97 -5.54
C ALA A 136 -6.32 9.98 -6.55
N THR A 137 -6.59 9.57 -7.79
CA THR A 137 -5.59 9.52 -8.86
C THR A 137 -5.17 10.92 -9.29
N ARG A 138 -6.12 11.85 -9.45
CA ARG A 138 -5.84 13.26 -9.78
C ARG A 138 -4.98 13.94 -8.72
N VAL A 139 -5.30 13.71 -7.45
CA VAL A 139 -4.52 14.24 -6.32
C VAL A 139 -3.11 13.65 -6.29
N ALA A 140 -2.97 12.33 -6.43
CA ALA A 140 -1.67 11.65 -6.36
C ALA A 140 -0.72 12.01 -7.53
N LEU A 141 -1.27 12.29 -8.72
CA LEU A 141 -0.48 12.70 -9.88
C LEU A 141 0.01 14.16 -9.79
N LYS A 142 -0.34 14.91 -8.73
CA LYS A 142 -0.11 16.36 -8.63
C LYS A 142 -0.48 17.08 -9.93
N VAL A 143 -1.64 16.71 -10.50
CA VAL A 143 -2.24 17.55 -11.53
C VAL A 143 -2.79 18.76 -10.76
N ASP A 144 -1.92 19.75 -10.55
CA ASP A 144 -2.35 21.12 -10.36
C ASP A 144 -3.06 21.50 -11.65
N ASP A 145 -4.36 21.23 -11.71
CA ASP A 145 -5.24 21.95 -12.60
C ASP A 145 -5.90 23.05 -11.75
N PRO A 146 -5.34 24.28 -11.73
CA PRO A 146 -6.05 25.41 -11.18
C PRO A 146 -7.15 25.80 -12.17
N GLY A 147 -8.25 25.06 -12.13
CA GLY A 147 -9.53 25.44 -12.70
C GLY A 147 -9.69 25.24 -14.19
N GLU A 148 -10.38 24.17 -14.57
CA GLU A 148 -11.50 24.26 -15.50
C GLU A 148 -12.42 23.02 -15.38
N GLY A 149 -13.71 23.25 -15.08
CA GLY A 149 -14.75 22.37 -15.62
C GLY A 149 -15.52 21.40 -14.71
N LEU A 150 -15.77 21.71 -13.44
CA LEU A 150 -16.84 21.04 -12.67
C LEU A 150 -18.00 21.97 -12.24
N GLU A 151 -18.11 23.14 -12.85
CA GLU A 151 -19.36 23.91 -12.84
C GLU A 151 -19.97 23.95 -14.24
N ALA A 152 -21.30 23.81 -14.28
CA ALA A 152 -22.19 23.94 -15.44
C ALA A 152 -22.30 22.74 -16.41
N ARG A 153 -22.83 21.61 -15.91
CA ARG A 153 -23.92 20.90 -16.63
C ARG A 153 -25.05 20.57 -15.66
N HIS A 154 -25.69 21.61 -15.16
CA HIS A 154 -27.04 21.56 -14.63
C HIS A 154 -27.95 22.33 -15.59
N GLY A 155 -29.06 21.69 -15.96
CA GLY A 155 -30.18 22.36 -16.62
C GLY A 155 -30.61 21.70 -17.91
N GLU A 156 -31.25 20.53 -17.82
CA GLU A 156 -32.56 20.34 -18.47
C GLU A 156 -33.23 19.09 -17.87
N PHE A 157 -33.90 19.27 -16.73
CA PHE A 157 -35.07 18.44 -16.41
C PHE A 157 -36.26 19.38 -16.36
N ASP A 158 -37.02 19.30 -17.44
CA ASP A 158 -38.32 19.85 -17.67
C ASP A 158 -39.27 19.46 -16.52
N LEU A 159 -39.82 20.44 -15.80
CA LEU A 159 -40.94 20.24 -14.90
C LEU A 159 -42.01 21.26 -15.22
N ALA A 160 -43.00 20.76 -15.94
CA ALA A 160 -44.29 21.37 -16.19
C ALA A 160 -44.95 21.86 -14.90
N HIS A 161 -45.54 23.06 -14.96
CA HIS A 161 -46.78 23.34 -14.24
C HIS A 161 -47.69 24.29 -15.01
#